data_AF-A0A016QSU4-F1
#
_entry.id   AF-A0A016QSU4-F1
#
_cell.length_a   1.000
_cell.length_b   1.000
_cell.length_c   1.000
_cell.angle_alpha   90.00
_cell.angle_beta   90.00
_cell.angle_gamma   90.00
#
_symmetry.space_group_name_H-M   'P 1'
#
loop_
_entity.id
_entity.type
_entity.pdbx_description
1 polymer ?
#
loop_
_entity_poly.entity_id
_entity_poly.type
_entity_poly.pdbx_seq_one_letter_code
_entity_poly.pdbx_strand_id
1 'polypeptide(L)' 'MVNSVIRRGKARAAGGVGRKVTGITKRVQKPNLQPLTVNRGGVAVRMRVCTKCRKSLI' A
#
# COMPACT_ATOMS: atom_id res chain seq x y z
N MET A 1 -11.38 0.57 -1.41
CA MET A 1 -11.70 -0.06 -0.11
C MET A 1 -11.46 -1.56 -0.27
N VAL A 2 -10.77 -2.22 0.67
CA VAL A 2 -10.43 -3.65 0.54
C VAL A 2 -10.69 -4.38 1.85
N ASN A 3 -10.95 -5.68 1.79
CA ASN A 3 -11.13 -6.50 2.97
C ASN A 3 -9.79 -7.02 3.49
N SER A 4 -9.54 -6.86 4.79
CA SER A 4 -8.48 -7.56 5.51
C SER A 4 -9.01 -8.92 5.94
N VAL A 5 -8.47 -9.99 5.39
CA VAL A 5 -8.92 -11.36 5.67
C VAL A 5 -7.86 -12.07 6.49
N ILE A 6 -8.22 -12.46 7.71
CA ILE A 6 -7.34 -13.24 8.59
C ILE A 6 -7.65 -14.71 8.37
N ARG A 7 -6.60 -15.51 8.12
CA ARG A 7 -6.71 -16.96 7.90
C ARG A 7 -5.79 -17.71 8.85
N ARG A 8 -6.26 -18.82 9.42
CA ARG A 8 -5.48 -19.72 10.29
C ARG A 8 -5.33 -21.11 9.68
N GLY A 9 -4.27 -21.81 10.07
CA GLY A 9 -3.94 -23.15 9.59
C GLY A 9 -2.90 -23.17 8.45
N LYS A 10 -2.34 -24.35 8.18
CA LYS A 10 -1.38 -24.56 7.10
C LYS A 10 -2.13 -24.77 5.77
N ALA A 11 -1.58 -24.26 4.67
CA ALA A 11 -2.17 -24.45 3.36
C ALA A 11 -2.13 -25.93 2.96
N ARG A 12 -3.11 -26.38 2.16
CA ARG A 12 -3.14 -27.77 1.65
C ARG A 12 -1.91 -28.11 0.83
N ALA A 13 -1.46 -27.18 -0.01
CA ALA A 13 -0.23 -27.31 -0.79
C ALA A 13 1.02 -27.57 0.05
N ALA A 14 1.03 -27.17 1.32
CA ALA A 14 2.14 -27.40 2.23
C ALA A 14 1.90 -28.62 3.16
N GLY A 15 0.99 -29.53 2.80
CA GLY A 15 0.65 -30.72 3.59
C GLY A 15 -0.24 -30.45 4.82
N GLY A 16 -0.97 -29.32 4.83
CA GLY A 16 -1.92 -28.98 5.89
C GLY A 16 -3.37 -29.32 5.54
N VAL A 17 -4.28 -29.26 6.53
CA VAL A 17 -5.72 -29.46 6.31
C VAL A 17 -6.36 -28.33 5.47
N GLY A 18 -5.80 -27.12 5.56
CA GLY A 18 -6.22 -25.93 4.82
C GLY A 18 -6.30 -24.68 5.70
N ARG A 19 -6.19 -23.51 5.04
CA ARG A 19 -6.31 -22.19 5.69
C ARG A 19 -7.77 -21.76 5.80
N LYS A 20 -8.35 -21.79 7.00
CA LYS A 20 -9.73 -21.32 7.28
C LYS A 20 -9.74 -19.83 7.58
N VAL A 21 -10.80 -19.14 7.14
CA VAL A 21 -11.01 -17.70 7.41
C VAL A 21 -11.54 -17.56 8.84
N THR A 22 -10.91 -16.68 9.63
CA THR A 22 -11.29 -16.44 11.03
C THR A 22 -11.81 -15.03 11.28
N GLY A 23 -11.74 -14.15 10.28
CA GLY A 23 -12.27 -12.79 10.39
C GLY A 23 -12.07 -11.99 9.11
N ILE A 24 -13.03 -11.10 8.84
CA ILE A 24 -13.01 -10.19 7.69
C ILE A 24 -13.34 -8.79 8.22
N THR A 25 -12.44 -7.83 8.02
CA THR A 25 -12.66 -6.42 8.35
C THR A 25 -12.44 -5.54 7.14
N LYS A 26 -13.14 -4.41 7.04
CA LYS A 26 -12.90 -3.43 5.97
C LYS A 26 -11.67 -2.59 6.31
N ARG A 27 -10.78 -2.37 5.34
CA ARG A 27 -9.63 -1.46 5.47
C ARG A 27 -9.47 -0.59 4.22
N VAL A 28 -8.75 0.52 4.39
CA VAL A 28 -8.40 1.42 3.29
C VAL A 28 -6.89 1.34 3.06
N GLN A 29 -6.48 1.11 1.81
CA GLN A 29 -5.09 1.22 1.39
C GLN A 29 -4.80 2.70 1.08
N LYS A 30 -3.99 3.34 1.91
CA LYS A 30 -3.57 4.73 1.68
C LYS A 30 -2.37 4.74 0.72
N PRO A 31 -2.31 5.69 -0.23
CA PRO A 31 -1.13 5.85 -1.07
C PRO A 31 0.09 6.26 -0.23
N ASN A 32 1.28 5.81 -0.63
CA ASN A 32 2.55 6.23 -0.02
C ASN A 32 2.92 7.63 -0.53
N LEU A 33 2.34 8.64 0.13
CA LEU A 33 2.61 10.05 -0.13
C LEU A 33 3.86 10.47 0.64
N GLN A 34 4.88 10.94 -0.07
CA GLN A 34 6.13 11.40 0.53
C GLN A 34 6.31 12.90 0.26
N PRO A 35 6.82 13.68 1.22
CA PRO A 35 7.17 15.06 0.98
C PRO A 35 8.34 15.13 -0.01
N LEU A 36 8.21 15.97 -1.04
CA LEU A 36 9.26 16.24 -2.02
C LEU A 36 9.30 17.75 -2.29
N THR A 37 10.52 18.30 -2.38
CA THR A 37 10.74 19.66 -2.86
C THR A 37 11.06 19.59 -4.35
N VAL A 38 10.26 20.25 -5.18
CA VAL A 38 10.45 20.29 -6.63
C VAL A 38 10.67 21.73 -7.06
N ASN A 39 11.62 21.94 -7.97
CA ASN A 39 11.88 23.26 -8.53
C ASN A 39 11.05 23.43 -9.81
N ARG A 40 10.03 24.29 -9.78
CA ARG A 40 9.13 24.56 -10.91
C ARG A 40 9.35 26.01 -11.33
N GLY A 41 9.97 26.23 -12.49
CA GLY A 41 10.15 27.58 -13.05
C GLY A 41 10.98 28.53 -12.18
N GLY A 42 11.96 28.01 -11.43
CA GLY A 42 12.85 28.80 -10.57
C GLY A 42 12.39 28.95 -9.11
N VAL A 43 11.19 28.45 -8.76
CA VAL A 43 10.68 28.44 -7.38
C VAL A 43 10.62 27.01 -6.83
N ALA A 44 11.22 26.81 -5.66
CA ALA A 44 11.19 25.54 -4.94
C ALA A 44 9.87 25.39 -4.15
N VAL A 45 9.05 24.40 -4.51
CA VAL A 45 7.75 24.13 -3.88
C VAL A 45 7.77 22.77 -3.17
N ARG A 46 7.25 22.70 -1.94
CA ARG A 46 7.06 21.45 -1.20
C ARG A 46 5.69 20.85 -1.49
N MET A 47 5.66 19.62 -2.01
CA MET A 47 4.41 18.89 -2.29
C MET A 47 4.47 17.47 -1.74
N ARG A 48 3.31 16.89 -1.43
CA ARG A 48 3.19 15.46 -1.11
C ARG A 48 2.95 14.70 -2.40
N VAL A 49 3.93 13.90 -2.81
CA VAL A 49 3.93 13.22 -4.10
C VAL A 49 3.87 11.71 -3.88
N CYS A 50 3.12 11.01 -4.73
CA CYS A 50 3.15 9.55 -4.81
C CYS A 50 4.56 9.08 -5.19
N THR A 51 5.08 8.05 -4.52
CA THR A 51 6.40 7.47 -4.86
C THR A 51 6.53 7.06 -6.32
N LYS A 52 5.45 6.58 -6.96
CA LYS A 52 5.41 6.28 -8.40
C LYS A 52 5.63 7.52 -9.27
N CYS A 53 5.10 8.66 -8.84
CA CYS A 53 5.10 9.92 -9.56
C CYS A 53 6.35 10.76 -9.27
N ARG A 54 7.14 10.38 -8.24
CA ARG A 54 8.40 11.04 -7.88
C ARG A 54 9.36 11.14 -9.07
N LYS A 55 9.49 10.07 -9.86
CA LYS A 55 10.39 10.04 -11.03
C LYS A 55 9.98 11.00 -12.15
N SER A 56 8.71 11.37 -12.24
CA SER A 56 8.19 12.29 -13.25
C SER A 56 8.22 13.76 -12.81
N LEU A 57 8.54 14.01 -11.53
CA LEU A 57 8.56 15.33 -10.91
C LEU A 57 9.98 15.84 -10.63
N ILE A 58 10.98 14.98 -10.80
CA ILE A 58 12.40 15.33 -10.89
C ILE A 58 12.69 15.61 -12.36
#